data_AF-A0A8K1LQV7-F1
#
_entry.id   AF-A0A8K1LQV7-F1
#
_cell.length_a   1.000
_cell.length_b   1.000
_cell.length_c   1.000
_cell.angle_alpha   90.00
_cell.angle_beta   90.00
_cell.angle_gamma   90.00
#
_symmetry.space_group_name_H-M   'P 1'
#
loop_
_entity.id
_entity.type
_entity.pdbx_description
1 polymer ?
#
loop_
_entity_poly.entity_id
_entity_poly.type
_entity_poly.pdbx_seq_one_letter_code
_entity_poly.pdbx_strand_id
1 'polypeptide(L)'
;MKNWMYDHIRRVVDNGTTSGWRSVRSGVPQESILGQVQFNIFINDIGKAVNCTLDKFANNTKLSHAVDKTEGRNVMQRDLDELKTQAQGNPIWFRTKCKMLQLHPESIQAGG
;
A
#
# COMPACT_ATOMS: atom_id res chain seq x y z
N MET A 1 -1.05 -13.55 -17.29
CA MET A 1 0.05 -12.63 -16.95
C MET A 1 1.16 -13.47 -16.30
N LYS A 2 2.32 -13.62 -16.94
CA LYS A 2 3.43 -14.43 -16.39
C LYS A 2 3.98 -13.71 -15.15
N ASN A 3 4.20 -14.48 -14.09
CA ASN A 3 4.38 -14.01 -12.72
C ASN A 3 5.79 -13.42 -12.49
N TRP A 4 6.05 -12.24 -13.05
CA TRP A 4 7.37 -11.56 -13.03
C TRP A 4 7.90 -11.24 -11.61
N MET A 5 7.05 -11.32 -10.60
CA MET A 5 7.38 -10.98 -9.21
C MET A 5 7.93 -12.15 -8.40
N TYR A 6 7.90 -13.37 -8.95
CA TYR A 6 8.17 -14.58 -8.18
C TYR A 6 9.31 -15.37 -8.82
N ASP A 7 10.18 -15.91 -7.98
CA ASP A 7 11.22 -16.87 -8.34
C ASP A 7 12.21 -16.36 -9.40
N HIS A 8 12.81 -15.20 -9.12
CA HIS A 8 13.90 -14.66 -9.95
C HIS A 8 15.21 -14.68 -9.15
N ILE A 9 16.30 -15.04 -9.84
CA ILE A 9 17.65 -15.05 -9.28
C ILE A 9 18.28 -13.68 -9.49
N ARG A 10 18.90 -13.13 -8.45
CA ARG A 10 19.56 -11.82 -8.49
C ARG A 10 20.97 -11.88 -7.92
N ARG A 11 21.81 -10.94 -8.35
CA ARG A 11 23.11 -10.64 -7.77
C ARG A 11 23.29 -9.13 -7.69
N VAL A 12 24.12 -8.68 -6.75
CA VAL A 12 24.52 -7.28 -6.60
C VAL A 12 25.90 -7.11 -7.22
N VAL A 13 26.11 -6.02 -7.94
CA VAL A 13 27.41 -5.61 -8.46
C VAL A 13 27.73 -4.25 -7.85
N ASP A 14 28.84 -4.18 -7.12
CA ASP A 14 29.34 -2.94 -6.53
C ASP A 14 30.84 -2.81 -6.81
N ASN A 15 31.24 -1.68 -7.39
CA ASN A 15 32.61 -1.36 -7.75
C ASN A 15 33.39 -2.51 -8.45
N GLY A 16 32.76 -3.20 -9.40
CA GLY A 16 33.34 -4.34 -10.13
C GLY A 16 33.32 -5.68 -9.39
N THR A 17 32.95 -5.70 -8.10
CA THR A 17 32.77 -6.92 -7.32
C THR A 17 31.34 -7.43 -7.46
N THR A 18 31.17 -8.71 -7.77
CA THR A 18 29.84 -9.33 -7.94
C THR A 18 29.51 -10.33 -6.84
N SER A 19 28.33 -10.24 -6.26
CA SER A 19 27.81 -11.27 -5.36
C SER A 19 27.44 -12.56 -6.12
N GLY A 20 27.30 -13.67 -5.39
CA GLY A 20 26.66 -14.86 -5.92
C GLY A 20 25.19 -14.62 -6.30
N TRP A 21 24.65 -15.47 -7.17
CA TRP A 21 23.21 -15.50 -7.48
C TRP A 21 22.42 -15.96 -6.26
N ARG A 22 21.36 -15.25 -5.92
CA ARG A 22 20.46 -15.59 -4.82
C ARG A 22 19.01 -15.52 -5.32
N SER A 23 18.21 -16.55 -5.01
CA SER A 23 16.78 -16.54 -5.31
C SER A 23 16.09 -15.47 -4.45
N VAL A 24 15.28 -14.64 -5.10
CA VAL A 24 14.43 -13.64 -4.47
C VAL A 24 12.99 -14.12 -4.60
N ARG A 25 12.38 -14.42 -3.45
CA ARG A 25 11.02 -14.96 -3.35
C ARG A 25 9.96 -13.97 -3.83
N SER A 26 10.19 -12.67 -3.60
CA SER A 26 9.36 -11.58 -4.11
C SER A 26 10.11 -10.24 -4.09
N GLY A 27 9.76 -9.33 -4.99
CA GLY A 27 10.20 -7.93 -4.94
C GLY A 27 10.67 -7.34 -6.28
N VAL A 28 10.57 -6.03 -6.37
CA VAL A 28 10.95 -5.22 -7.53
C VAL A 28 12.35 -4.63 -7.28
N PRO A 29 13.26 -4.56 -8.27
CA PRO A 29 14.52 -3.83 -8.11
C PRO A 29 14.22 -2.37 -7.73
N GLN A 30 14.96 -1.80 -6.77
CA GLN A 30 14.66 -0.48 -6.16
C GLN A 30 14.64 0.71 -7.16
N GLU A 31 14.92 0.48 -8.44
CA GLU A 31 14.96 1.51 -9.50
C GLU A 31 14.28 1.02 -10.80
N SER A 32 13.40 0.04 -10.72
CA SER A 32 12.70 -0.45 -11.90
C SER A 32 11.51 0.46 -12.26
N ILE A 33 11.62 1.16 -13.39
CA ILE A 33 10.51 1.92 -14.00
C ILE A 33 9.29 1.02 -14.22
N LEU A 34 9.52 -0.25 -14.62
CA LEU A 34 8.46 -1.24 -14.81
C LEU A 34 7.76 -1.59 -13.48
N GLY A 35 8.55 -1.65 -12.41
CA GLY A 35 8.07 -1.74 -11.04
C GLY A 35 7.15 -0.60 -10.63
N GLN A 36 7.51 0.64 -10.97
CA GLN A 36 6.71 1.84 -10.71
C GLN A 36 5.37 1.79 -11.45
N VAL A 37 5.36 1.38 -12.73
CA VAL A 37 4.14 1.31 -13.55
C VAL A 37 3.20 0.22 -13.03
N GLN A 38 3.71 -0.98 -12.75
CA GLN A 38 2.89 -2.06 -12.20
C GLN A 38 2.41 -1.75 -10.79
N PHE A 39 3.21 -1.05 -10.00
CA PHE A 39 2.80 -0.53 -8.70
C PHE A 39 1.70 0.53 -8.82
N ASN A 40 1.77 1.43 -9.80
CA ASN A 40 0.71 2.42 -10.04
C ASN A 40 -0.59 1.77 -10.50
N ILE A 41 -0.53 0.77 -11.39
CA ILE A 41 -1.72 0.00 -11.81
C ILE A 41 -2.32 -0.73 -10.60
N PHE A 42 -1.46 -1.38 -9.82
CA PHE A 42 -1.85 -2.10 -8.61
C PHE A 42 -2.49 -1.19 -7.56
N ILE A 43 -1.90 -0.02 -7.30
CA ILE A 43 -2.45 1.00 -6.43
C ILE A 43 -3.78 1.51 -6.98
N ASN A 44 -3.89 1.74 -8.29
CA ASN A 44 -5.11 2.23 -8.92
C ASN A 44 -6.30 1.27 -8.76
N ASP A 45 -6.05 -0.04 -8.73
CA ASP A 45 -7.09 -1.06 -8.59
C ASP A 45 -7.63 -1.23 -7.16
N ILE A 46 -6.85 -0.85 -6.14
CA ILE A 46 -7.27 -0.90 -4.73
C ILE A 46 -8.41 0.07 -4.45
N GLY A 47 -9.40 -0.33 -3.64
CA GLY A 47 -10.35 0.63 -3.09
C GLY A 47 -11.31 1.22 -4.13
N LYS A 48 -11.48 0.57 -5.29
CA LYS A 48 -12.57 0.88 -6.22
C LYS A 48 -13.96 0.60 -5.62
N ALA A 49 -14.01 -0.16 -4.53
CA ALA A 49 -15.24 -0.59 -3.86
C ALA A 49 -15.38 -0.03 -2.43
N VAL A 50 -14.61 1.01 -2.05
CA VAL A 50 -14.76 1.68 -0.74
C VAL A 50 -15.58 2.96 -0.86
N ASN A 51 -16.32 3.30 0.19
CA ASN A 51 -17.12 4.52 0.27
C ASN A 51 -16.37 5.69 0.93
N CYS A 52 -15.33 5.42 1.71
CA CYS A 52 -14.48 6.41 2.33
C CYS A 52 -13.56 7.09 1.32
N THR A 53 -13.10 8.30 1.67
CA THR A 53 -12.04 8.97 0.91
C THR A 53 -10.75 8.20 1.09
N LEU A 54 -10.11 7.85 -0.02
CA LEU A 54 -8.95 6.98 -0.03
C LEU A 54 -7.78 7.68 -0.73
N ASP A 55 -6.76 8.02 0.06
CA ASP A 55 -5.52 8.62 -0.41
C ASP A 55 -4.45 7.54 -0.59
N LYS A 56 -3.88 7.45 -1.78
CA LYS A 56 -2.87 6.45 -2.11
C LYS A 56 -1.53 7.13 -2.39
N PHE A 57 -0.52 6.81 -1.60
CA PHE A 57 0.83 7.32 -1.83
C PHE A 57 1.86 6.21 -1.66
N ALA A 58 2.43 5.78 -2.77
CA ALA A 58 3.33 4.66 -2.83
C ALA A 58 2.85 3.45 -1.99
N ASN A 59 3.60 3.05 -0.97
CA ASN A 59 3.27 1.90 -0.12
C ASN A 59 2.27 2.21 0.99
N ASN A 60 1.81 3.46 1.10
CA ASN A 60 0.86 3.91 2.11
C ASN A 60 -0.50 4.16 1.47
N THR A 61 -1.54 3.63 2.11
CA THR A 61 -2.94 3.92 1.77
C THR A 61 -3.62 4.44 3.02
N LYS A 62 -4.24 5.61 2.93
CA LYS A 62 -4.96 6.24 4.04
C LYS A 62 -6.45 6.28 3.72
N LEU A 63 -7.24 5.75 4.64
CA LEU A 63 -8.69 5.80 4.62
C LEU A 63 -9.15 6.94 5.53
N SER A 64 -10.04 7.80 5.04
CA SER A 64 -10.63 8.89 5.83
C SER A 64 -12.12 9.02 5.57
N HIS A 65 -12.87 9.30 6.62
CA HIS A 65 -14.32 9.49 6.59
C HIS A 65 -14.73 10.41 7.73
N ALA A 66 -15.76 11.23 7.53
CA ALA A 66 -16.33 12.03 8.62
C ALA A 66 -17.06 11.10 9.60
N VAL A 67 -16.67 11.10 10.87
CA VAL A 67 -17.21 10.20 11.88
C VAL A 67 -18.07 10.98 12.87
N ASP A 68 -19.15 11.54 12.37
CA ASP A 68 -20.04 12.37 13.19
C ASP A 68 -21.04 11.48 13.96
N LYS A 69 -21.20 10.22 13.52
CA LYS A 69 -22.16 9.24 14.03
C LYS A 69 -21.57 7.82 13.97
N THR A 70 -22.17 6.89 14.73
CA THR A 70 -21.83 5.46 14.71
C THR A 70 -21.89 4.84 13.31
N GLU A 71 -22.75 5.37 12.44
CA GLU A 71 -22.84 4.95 11.05
C GLU A 71 -21.54 5.19 10.26
N GLY A 72 -20.87 6.34 10.45
CA GLY A 72 -19.58 6.62 9.82
C GLY A 72 -18.46 5.68 10.29
N ARG A 73 -18.49 5.22 11.55
CA ARG A 73 -17.56 4.18 12.04
C ARG A 73 -17.80 2.84 11.34
N ASN A 74 -19.06 2.46 11.15
CA ASN A 74 -19.41 1.22 10.48
C ASN A 74 -19.00 1.23 9.01
N VAL A 75 -19.16 2.37 8.32
CA VAL A 75 -18.69 2.56 6.94
C VAL A 75 -17.17 2.41 6.87
N MET A 76 -16.43 3.09 7.75
CA MET A 76 -14.97 3.04 7.77
C MET A 76 -14.43 1.63 8.09
N GLN A 77 -15.07 0.91 9.02
CA GLN A 77 -14.69 -0.47 9.34
C GLN A 77 -14.97 -1.43 8.19
N ARG A 78 -16.13 -1.31 7.53
CA ARG A 78 -16.48 -2.13 6.36
C ARG A 78 -15.49 -1.93 5.23
N ASP A 79 -15.13 -0.68 4.93
CA ASP A 79 -14.17 -0.35 3.89
C ASP A 79 -12.77 -0.87 4.22
N LEU A 80 -12.38 -0.85 5.50
CA LEU A 80 -11.12 -1.43 5.97
C LEU A 80 -11.10 -2.96 5.77
N ASP A 81 -12.20 -3.64 6.06
CA ASP A 81 -12.33 -5.09 5.89
C ASP A 81 -12.33 -5.50 4.41
N GLU A 82 -12.96 -4.69 3.54
CA GLU A 82 -12.91 -4.87 2.09
C GLU A 82 -11.48 -4.71 1.56
N LEU A 83 -10.77 -3.65 1.98
CA LEU A 83 -9.36 -3.46 1.64
C LEU A 83 -8.49 -4.62 2.12
N LYS A 84 -8.74 -5.12 3.33
CA LYS A 84 -8.03 -6.29 3.87
C LYS A 84 -8.28 -7.53 3.03
N THR A 85 -9.50 -7.74 2.56
CA THR A 85 -9.89 -8.88 1.71
C THR A 85 -9.23 -8.79 0.34
N GLN A 86 -9.27 -7.62 -0.32
CA GLN A 86 -8.53 -7.36 -1.55
C GLN A 86 -7.04 -7.62 -1.37
N ALA A 87 -6.54 -7.25 -0.19
CA ALA A 87 -5.14 -7.37 0.15
C ALA A 87 -4.66 -8.83 0.35
N GLN A 88 -5.52 -9.73 0.86
CA GLN A 88 -5.18 -11.13 1.11
C GLN A 88 -4.89 -11.94 -0.16
N GLY A 89 -5.38 -11.49 -1.32
CA GLY A 89 -5.15 -12.13 -2.62
C GLY A 89 -3.81 -11.80 -3.28
N ASN A 90 -2.99 -10.89 -2.72
CA ASN A 90 -1.74 -10.48 -3.34
C ASN A 90 -0.58 -10.33 -2.32
N PRO A 91 0.55 -11.03 -2.49
CA PRO A 91 1.68 -10.93 -1.56
C PRO A 91 2.53 -9.66 -1.68
N ILE A 92 2.20 -8.74 -2.59
CA ILE A 92 2.72 -7.35 -2.53
C ILE A 92 2.05 -6.59 -1.37
N TRP A 93 0.82 -6.96 -1.03
CA TRP A 93 0.20 -6.50 0.19
C TRP A 93 0.71 -7.38 1.34
N PHE A 94 1.44 -6.76 2.26
CA PHE A 94 1.25 -6.83 3.71
C PHE A 94 2.55 -6.74 4.51
N ARG A 95 2.77 -5.54 5.07
CA ARG A 95 2.85 -5.39 6.54
C ARG A 95 1.77 -4.40 6.95
N THR A 96 0.56 -4.86 7.27
CA THR A 96 -0.49 -3.95 7.78
C THR A 96 -0.20 -3.58 9.22
N LYS A 97 0.50 -2.48 9.41
CA LYS A 97 0.31 -1.67 10.60
C LYS A 97 -0.80 -0.67 10.26
N CYS A 98 -2.05 -1.04 10.51
CA CYS A 98 -3.15 -0.08 10.48
C CYS A 98 -3.14 0.71 11.79
N LYS A 99 -3.07 2.04 11.68
CA LYS A 99 -3.23 2.95 12.82
C LYS A 99 -4.45 3.81 12.56
N MET A 100 -5.40 3.80 13.50
CA MET A 100 -6.53 4.70 13.48
C MET A 100 -6.08 6.06 14.04
N LEU A 101 -6.43 7.13 13.34
CA LEU A 101 -6.22 8.51 13.79
C LEU A 101 -7.57 9.23 13.76
N GLN A 102 -8.03 9.71 14.91
CA GLN A 102 -9.22 10.52 15.03
C GLN A 102 -8.81 11.99 15.06
N LEU A 103 -9.32 12.79 14.12
CA LEU A 103 -9.06 14.23 14.06
C LEU A 103 -10.29 14.98 14.56
N HIS A 104 -10.11 15.83 15.57
CA HIS A 104 -11.13 16.78 16.01
C HIS A 104 -10.85 18.16 15.37
N PRO A 105 -11.87 18.92 14.93
CA PRO A 105 -11.70 20.21 14.26
C PRO A 105 -10.96 21.31 15.06
N GLU A 106 -10.70 21.14 16.36
CA GLU A 106 -10.20 22.23 17.23
C GLU A 106 -8.67 22.28 17.43
N SER A 107 -7.85 21.88 16.45
CA SER A 107 -6.38 21.92 16.62
C SER A 107 -5.61 22.63 15.50
N ILE A 108 -6.21 23.66 14.90
CA ILE A 108 -5.46 24.68 14.14
C ILE A 108 -5.73 26.04 14.77
N GLN A 109 -5.07 26.32 15.90
CA GLN A 109 -4.76 27.70 16.25
C GLN A 109 -3.36 27.99 15.72
N ALA A 110 -3.30 28.75 14.64
CA ALA A 110 -2.08 29.39 14.20
C ALA A 110 -1.65 30.36 15.31
N GLY A 111 -0.45 30.15 15.87
CA GLY A 111 0.19 31.14 16.73
C GLY A 111 0.42 32.43 15.94
N GLY A 112 0.00 33.55 16.52
CA GLY A 112 0.31 34.89 16.06
C GLY A 112 1.73 35.32 16.38
#